data_AF-A0A820BGP8-F1
#
_entry.id   AF-A0A820BGP8-F1
#
_cell.length_a   1.000
_cell.length_b   1.000
_cell.length_c   1.000
_cell.angle_alpha   90.00
_cell.angle_beta   90.00
_cell.angle_gamma   90.00
#
_symmetry.space_group_name_H-M   'P 1'
#
loop_
_entity.id
_entity.type
_entity.pdbx_description
1 polymer ?
#
loop_
_entity_poly.entity_id
_entity_poly.type
_entity_poly.pdbx_seq_one_letter_code
_entity_poly.pdbx_strand_id
1 'polypeptide(L)'
;MTIPIIDLSPLWDSTSTGLSKVAQEFTCAFQDMGFAYIINHRVPQSIINEVFIQHRRFHALPLEEKNKIRLNQWHRGYLPLASYQVKSESKSKGILVEDTKKIVKAPNQS
;
A
#
# COMPACT_ATOMS: atom_id res chain seq x y z
N MET A 1 19.77 -3.40 10.44
CA MET A 1 18.77 -4.02 9.55
C MET A 1 18.77 -3.25 8.24
N THR A 2 18.94 -3.94 7.11
CA THR A 2 18.98 -3.35 5.77
C THR A 2 17.87 -3.98 4.94
N ILE A 3 17.06 -3.18 4.26
CA ILE A 3 15.98 -3.69 3.41
C ILE A 3 16.60 -4.37 2.18
N PRO A 4 16.21 -5.62 1.84
CA PRO A 4 16.71 -6.31 0.65
C PRO A 4 16.45 -5.51 -0.62
N ILE A 5 17.41 -5.54 -1.54
CA ILE A 5 17.29 -4.98 -2.89
C ILE A 5 17.42 -6.13 -3.87
N ILE A 6 16.43 -6.30 -4.75
CA ILE A 6 16.41 -7.31 -5.81
C ILE A 6 16.72 -6.62 -7.14
N ASP A 7 17.74 -7.12 -7.84
CA ASP A 7 18.16 -6.60 -9.15
C ASP A 7 17.58 -7.44 -10.28
N LEU A 8 16.71 -6.85 -11.10
CA LEU A 8 16.10 -7.56 -12.23
C LEU A 8 16.97 -7.60 -13.49
N SER A 9 18.14 -6.96 -13.50
CA SER A 9 19.04 -6.95 -14.66
C SER A 9 19.25 -8.33 -15.31
N PRO A 10 19.48 -9.42 -14.54
CA PRO A 10 19.72 -10.75 -15.10
C PRO A 10 18.53 -11.31 -15.90
N LEU A 11 17.29 -10.84 -15.69
CA LEU A 11 16.13 -11.29 -16.47
C LEU A 11 16.20 -10.85 -17.94
N TRP A 12 17.03 -9.84 -18.22
CA TRP A 12 17.02 -9.18 -19.52
C TRP A 12 18.08 -9.69 -20.48
N ASP A 13 19.04 -10.48 -20.00
CA ASP A 13 20.20 -10.94 -20.78
C ASP A 13 19.95 -12.26 -21.53
N SER A 14 18.69 -12.69 -21.66
CA SER A 14 18.25 -13.92 -22.38
C SER A 14 18.92 -15.23 -21.93
N THR A 15 19.56 -15.25 -20.75
CA THR A 15 20.16 -16.45 -20.17
C THR A 15 19.19 -17.16 -19.23
N SER A 16 19.15 -18.49 -19.27
CA SER A 16 18.32 -19.29 -18.35
C SER A 16 18.74 -19.13 -16.89
N THR A 17 19.99 -18.75 -16.63
CA THR A 17 20.56 -18.56 -15.29
C THR A 17 20.06 -17.30 -14.59
N GLY A 18 19.72 -16.25 -15.34
CA GLY A 18 19.24 -14.98 -14.78
C GLY A 18 17.90 -15.12 -14.05
N LEU A 19 16.98 -15.91 -14.61
CA LEU A 19 15.68 -16.19 -13.98
C LEU A 19 15.84 -16.91 -12.63
N SER A 20 16.67 -17.96 -12.58
CA SER A 20 16.89 -18.71 -11.34
C SER A 20 17.52 -17.85 -10.25
N LYS A 21 18.48 -16.98 -10.61
CA LYS A 21 19.11 -16.05 -9.66
C LYS A 21 18.08 -15.10 -9.04
N VAL A 22 17.30 -14.42 -9.88
CA VAL A 22 16.29 -13.47 -9.42
C VAL A 22 15.23 -14.17 -8.57
N ALA A 23 14.75 -15.35 -8.98
CA ALA A 23 13.79 -16.14 -8.21
C ALA A 23 14.31 -16.51 -6.80
N GLN A 24 15.61 -16.81 -6.68
CA GLN A 24 16.24 -17.09 -5.39
C GLN A 24 16.30 -15.83 -4.51
N GLU A 25 16.66 -14.66 -5.07
CA GLU A 25 16.65 -13.39 -4.34
C GLU A 25 15.26 -13.04 -3.82
N PHE A 26 14.21 -13.24 -4.62
CA PHE A 26 12.82 -13.11 -4.18
C PHE A 26 12.50 -14.06 -3.03
N THR A 27 12.89 -15.33 -3.15
CA THR A 27 12.60 -16.34 -2.11
C THR A 27 13.22 -15.93 -0.78
N CYS A 28 14.50 -15.55 -0.75
CA CYS A 28 15.17 -15.13 0.47
C CYS A 28 14.54 -13.86 1.07
N ALA A 29 14.32 -12.82 0.26
CA ALA A 29 13.79 -11.56 0.77
C ALA A 29 12.38 -11.69 1.39
N PHE A 30 11.51 -12.51 0.77
CA PHE A 30 10.15 -12.71 1.25
C PHE A 30 10.04 -13.76 2.37
N GLN A 31 11.00 -14.68 2.51
CA GLN A 31 11.08 -15.57 3.68
C GLN A 31 11.58 -14.84 4.92
N ASP A 32 12.54 -13.93 4.77
CA ASP A 32 13.18 -13.27 5.91
C ASP A 32 12.45 -12.00 6.37
N MET A 33 12.16 -11.07 5.45
CA MET A 33 11.55 -9.77 5.78
C MET A 33 10.10 -9.62 5.29
N GLY A 34 9.72 -10.38 4.26
CA GLY A 34 8.39 -10.27 3.64
C GLY A 34 8.24 -9.08 2.69
N PHE A 35 9.29 -8.30 2.44
CA PHE A 35 9.30 -7.18 1.49
C PHE A 35 10.73 -6.87 1.00
N ALA A 36 10.83 -6.18 -0.14
CA ALA A 36 12.09 -5.76 -0.76
C ALA A 36 11.91 -4.52 -1.65
N TYR A 37 13.00 -3.83 -1.95
CA TYR A 37 13.09 -2.89 -3.08
C TYR A 37 13.49 -3.63 -4.35
N ILE A 38 13.02 -3.14 -5.50
CA ILE A 38 13.35 -3.68 -6.82
C ILE A 38 14.06 -2.59 -7.63
N ILE A 39 15.16 -2.95 -8.28
CA ILE A 39 15.88 -2.07 -9.21
C ILE A 39 15.95 -2.71 -10.60
N ASN A 40 16.28 -1.89 -11.61
CA ASN A 40 16.46 -2.31 -13.01
C ASN A 40 15.22 -3.04 -13.61
N HIS A 41 14.02 -2.69 -13.14
CA HIS A 41 12.74 -3.24 -13.60
C HIS A 41 12.25 -2.71 -14.97
N ARG A 42 13.05 -1.89 -15.66
CA ARG A 42 12.75 -1.29 -16.98
C ARG A 42 11.51 -0.40 -17.08
N VAL A 43 10.89 0.00 -15.96
CA VAL A 43 9.85 1.03 -16.01
C VAL A 43 10.54 2.38 -16.19
N PRO A 44 10.26 3.13 -17.28
CA PRO A 44 10.92 4.41 -17.52
C PRO A 44 10.63 5.42 -16.41
N GLN A 45 11.64 6.21 -16.03
CA GLN A 45 11.47 7.24 -15.02
C GLN A 45 10.43 8.30 -15.41
N SER A 46 10.26 8.56 -16.71
CA SER A 46 9.22 9.46 -17.23
C SER A 46 7.81 9.00 -16.84
N ILE A 47 7.51 7.70 -16.97
CA ILE A 47 6.21 7.12 -16.58
C ILE A 47 5.97 7.28 -15.08
N ILE A 48 6.99 7.00 -14.26
CA ILE A 48 6.89 7.16 -12.81
C ILE A 48 6.58 8.62 -12.46
N ASN A 49 7.30 9.56 -13.07
CA ASN A 49 7.10 10.99 -12.84
C ASN A 49 5.69 11.45 -13.25
N GLU A 50 5.21 11.01 -14.43
CA GLU A 50 3.88 11.32 -14.93
C GLU A 50 2.78 10.79 -14.01
N VAL A 51 2.90 9.55 -13.52
CA VAL A 51 1.96 8.96 -12.57
C VAL A 51 1.85 9.83 -11.31
N PHE A 52 2.96 10.27 -10.74
CA PHE A 52 2.94 11.14 -9.56
C PHE A 52 2.35 12.54 -9.85
N ILE A 53 2.56 13.08 -11.05
CA ILE A 53 1.94 14.35 -11.47
C ILE A 53 0.42 14.19 -11.56
N GLN A 54 -0.07 13.15 -12.25
CA GLN A 54 -1.51 12.91 -12.39
C GLN A 54 -2.15 12.57 -11.05
N HIS A 55 -1.47 11.80 -10.19
CA HIS A 55 -1.93 11.51 -8.84
C HIS A 55 -2.15 12.81 -8.03
N ARG A 56 -1.15 13.71 -8.00
CA ARG A 56 -1.29 15.01 -7.32
C ARG A 56 -2.43 15.83 -7.89
N ARG A 57 -2.55 15.91 -9.23
CA ARG A 57 -3.62 16.64 -9.92
C ARG A 57 -5.00 16.11 -9.53
N PHE A 58 -5.18 14.79 -9.54
CA PHE A 58 -6.44 14.17 -9.16
C PHE A 58 -6.80 14.44 -7.69
N HIS A 59 -5.86 14.26 -6.77
CA HIS A 59 -6.13 14.45 -5.34
C HIS A 59 -6.36 15.92 -4.95
N ALA A 60 -5.88 16.88 -5.76
CA ALA A 60 -6.17 18.31 -5.63
C ALA A 60 -7.58 18.71 -6.09
N LEU A 61 -8.32 17.84 -6.79
CA LEU A 61 -9.70 18.12 -7.18
C LEU A 61 -10.63 18.24 -5.95
N PRO A 62 -11.71 19.03 -6.05
CA PRO A 62 -12.77 19.05 -5.04
C PRO A 62 -13.31 17.65 -4.73
N LEU A 63 -13.78 17.45 -3.50
CA LEU A 63 -14.29 16.15 -3.06
C LEU A 63 -15.46 15.65 -3.93
N GLU A 64 -16.33 16.55 -4.38
CA GLU A 64 -17.46 16.24 -5.26
C GLU A 64 -17.00 15.60 -6.57
N GLU A 65 -15.98 16.17 -7.22
CA GLU A 65 -15.41 15.63 -8.46
C GLU A 65 -14.79 14.24 -8.25
N LYS A 66 -14.06 14.04 -7.14
CA LYS A 66 -13.48 12.73 -6.81
C LYS A 66 -14.56 11.69 -6.54
N ASN A 67 -15.67 12.09 -5.94
CA ASN A 67 -16.80 11.20 -5.64
C ASN A 67 -17.59 10.75 -6.88
N LYS A 68 -17.47 11.44 -8.03
CA LYS A 68 -18.10 10.99 -9.29
C LYS A 68 -17.61 9.62 -9.75
N ILE A 69 -16.39 9.26 -9.36
CA ILE A 69 -15.78 7.96 -9.67
C ILE A 69 -15.65 7.08 -8.41
N ARG A 70 -16.62 7.12 -7.50
CA ARG A 70 -16.59 6.33 -6.25
C ARG A 70 -16.35 4.84 -6.51
N LEU A 71 -15.60 4.20 -5.60
CA LEU A 71 -15.29 2.77 -5.64
C LEU A 71 -16.55 1.93 -5.93
N ASN A 72 -16.50 1.14 -6.99
CA ASN A 72 -17.58 0.24 -7.40
C ASN A 72 -17.35 -1.21 -6.92
N GLN A 73 -18.28 -2.11 -7.26
CA GLN A 73 -18.22 -3.54 -6.91
C GLN A 73 -16.99 -4.28 -7.46
N TRP A 74 -16.27 -3.70 -8.43
CA TRP A 74 -15.06 -4.25 -9.02
C TRP A 74 -13.79 -3.67 -8.39
N HIS A 75 -13.90 -2.99 -7.24
CA HIS A 75 -12.81 -2.30 -6.55
C HIS A 75 -12.11 -1.24 -7.40
N ARG A 76 -12.83 -0.61 -8.32
CA ARG A 76 -12.32 0.48 -9.15
C ARG A 76 -12.97 1.80 -8.76
N GLY A 77 -12.16 2.84 -8.59
CA GLY A 77 -12.63 4.19 -8.28
C GLY A 77 -11.96 4.81 -7.06
N TYR A 78 -12.43 6.01 -6.71
CA TYR A 78 -11.99 6.77 -5.56
C TYR A 78 -12.57 6.19 -4.27
N LEU A 79 -11.70 5.96 -3.29
CA LEU A 79 -12.05 5.62 -1.92
C LEU A 79 -11.77 6.85 -1.03
N PRO A 80 -12.81 7.50 -0.47
CA PRO A 80 -12.63 8.58 0.48
C PRO A 80 -11.83 8.15 1.72
N LEU A 81 -11.12 9.10 2.32
CA LEU A 81 -10.47 8.88 3.61
C LEU A 81 -11.53 8.49 4.65
N ALA A 82 -11.21 7.51 5.49
CA ALA A 82 -12.07 6.97 6.55
C ALA A 82 -13.35 6.22 6.12
N SER A 83 -13.57 5.92 4.83
CA SER A 83 -14.73 5.11 4.41
C SER A 83 -14.52 3.59 4.47
N TYR A 84 -13.32 3.13 4.80
CA TYR A 84 -13.02 1.70 4.98
C TYR A 84 -12.75 1.42 6.46
N GLN A 85 -13.67 0.70 7.09
CA GLN A 85 -13.44 0.09 8.40
C GLN A 85 -12.93 -1.33 8.15
N VAL A 86 -11.66 -1.57 8.46
CA VAL A 86 -11.15 -2.95 8.57
C VAL A 86 -11.83 -3.56 9.79
N LYS A 87 -12.77 -4.48 9.59
CA LYS A 87 -13.15 -5.42 10.66
C LYS A 87 -11.99 -6.40 10.81
N SER A 88 -11.02 -6.08 11.65
CA SER A 88 -10.03 -7.05 12.07
C SER A 88 -10.70 -8.02 13.04
N GLU A 89 -10.98 -9.24 12.59
CA GLU A 89 -11.22 -10.35 13.53
C GLU A 89 -9.87 -10.76 14.12
N SER A 90 -9.43 -10.02 15.13
CA SER A 90 -8.36 -10.49 16.00
C SER A 90 -8.91 -11.66 16.81
N LYS A 91 -8.61 -12.91 16.41
CA LYS A 91 -8.69 -14.05 17.32
C LYS A 91 -7.55 -13.97 18.34
N SER A 92 -7.52 -12.93 19.15
CA SER A 92 -6.76 -12.85 20.39
C SER A 92 -7.76 -12.89 21.53
N LYS A 93 -7.95 -14.10 22.06
CA LYS A 93 -8.81 -14.40 23.18
C LYS A 93 -8.25 -13.69 24.43
N GLY A 94 -8.96 -12.64 24.88
CA GLY A 94 -8.88 -12.07 26.22
C GLY A 94 -7.71 -11.11 26.49
N ILE A 95 -8.02 -9.82 26.61
CA ILE A 95 -7.82 -8.99 27.80
C ILE A 95 -8.73 -7.76 27.63
N LEU A 96 -9.58 -7.54 28.62
CA LEU A 96 -10.56 -6.45 28.69
C LEU A 96 -9.85 -5.09 28.75
N VAL A 97 -10.26 -4.16 27.90
CA VAL A 97 -10.13 -2.72 28.18
C VAL A 97 -11.47 -2.06 27.81
N GLU A 98 -12.51 -2.41 28.56
CA GLU A 98 -13.58 -1.47 28.84
C GLU A 98 -12.95 -0.35 29.66
N ASP A 99 -12.59 0.81 29.08
CA ASP A 99 -12.48 2.07 29.86
C ASP A 99 -12.21 3.36 29.06
N THR A 100 -12.05 3.37 27.74
CA THR A 100 -11.74 4.62 27.02
C THR A 100 -12.96 5.42 26.52
N LYS A 101 -14.20 4.94 26.74
CA LYS A 101 -15.43 5.63 26.29
C LYS A 101 -16.11 6.54 27.32
N LYS A 102 -15.49 6.81 28.48
CA LYS A 102 -16.07 7.71 29.49
C LYS A 102 -15.47 9.13 29.55
N ILE A 103 -14.52 9.48 28.68
CA ILE A 103 -13.97 10.84 28.64
C ILE A 103 -14.43 11.47 27.31
N VAL A 104 -15.06 12.65 27.39
CA VAL A 104 -15.59 13.48 26.28
C VAL A 104 -17.05 13.21 25.86
N LYS A 105 -17.99 13.58 26.75
CA LYS A 105 -19.27 14.33 26.55
C LYS A 105 -20.21 14.01 27.72
N ALA A 106 -20.83 14.90 28.48
CA ALA A 106 -21.01 16.38 28.58
C ALA A 106 -21.51 16.65 30.04
N PRO A 107 -22.22 17.73 30.43
CA PRO A 107 -22.23 19.17 30.10
C PRO A 107 -22.09 20.08 31.37
N ASN A 108 -21.81 21.38 31.20
CA ASN A 108 -22.34 22.47 32.06
C ASN A 108 -21.95 23.79 31.36
N GLN A 109 -22.86 24.59 30.77
CA GLN A 109 -23.90 25.39 31.42
C GLN A 109 -23.41 26.15 32.65
N SER A 110 -23.20 27.45 32.42
CA SER A 110 -23.49 28.56 33.34
C SER A 110 -24.09 29.68 32.51
#